data_AF-S4NW23-F1
#
_entry.id   AF-S4NW23-F1
#
_cell.length_a   1.000
_cell.length_b   1.000
_cell.length_c   1.000
_cell.angle_alpha   90.00
_cell.angle_beta   90.00
_cell.angle_gamma   90.00
#
_symmetry.space_group_name_H-M   'P 1'
#
loop_
_entity.id
_entity.type
_entity.pdbx_description
1 polymer ?
#
loop_
_entity_poly.entity_id
_entity_poly.type
_entity_poly.pdbx_seq_one_letter_code
_entity_poly.pdbx_strand_id
1 'polypeptide(L)' 'MHEMWLKCENEEQYAEWVAACRLGSRGRSLADSAFSTEAAAVKTLLALQRPQPEAALHKHSVPHLDHLQPENYLA' A
#
# COMPACT_ATOMS: atom_id res chain seq x y z
N MET A 1 25.09 15.15 -9.28
CA MET A 1 23.77 14.50 -9.17
C MET A 1 22.79 15.59 -8.75
N HIS A 2 21.71 15.81 -9.49
CA HIS A 2 20.71 16.82 -9.14
C HIS A 2 19.54 16.12 -8.44
N GLU A 3 19.22 16.53 -7.23
CA GLU A 3 18.06 16.01 -6.51
C GLU A 3 16.79 16.73 -6.96
N MET A 4 15.70 15.99 -7.12
CA MET A 4 14.41 16.53 -7.55
C MET A 4 13.30 15.78 -6.83
N TRP A 5 12.35 16.53 -6.29
CA TRP A 5 11.18 16.00 -5.58
C TRP A 5 9.94 16.24 -6.44
N LEU A 6 9.22 15.16 -6.75
CA LEU A 6 7.99 15.21 -7.55
C LEU A 6 6.79 14.95 -6.65
N LYS A 7 5.85 15.91 -6.59
CA LYS A 7 4.57 15.73 -5.92
C LYS A 7 3.50 15.47 -6.99
N CYS A 8 2.83 14.33 -6.88
CA CYS A 8 1.67 13.99 -7.72
C CYS A 8 0.37 14.46 -7.07
N GLU A 9 -0.67 14.62 -7.89
CA GLU A 9 -2.00 15.08 -7.48
C GLU A 9 -2.85 13.96 -6.88
N ASN A 10 -2.69 12.73 -7.38
CA ASN A 10 -3.45 11.57 -6.95
C ASN A 10 -2.63 10.27 -7.04
N GLU A 11 -3.17 9.19 -6.49
CA GLU A 11 -2.51 7.87 -6.44
C GLU A 11 -2.27 7.26 -7.82
N GLU A 12 -3.14 7.52 -8.79
CA GLU A 12 -3.00 7.00 -10.15
C GLU A 12 -1.81 7.63 -10.86
N GLN A 13 -1.72 8.96 -10.85
CA GLN A 13 -0.59 9.70 -11.37
C GLN A 13 0.71 9.31 -10.64
N TYR A 14 0.66 9.18 -9.31
CA TYR A 14 1.82 8.75 -8.53
C TYR A 14 2.32 7.36 -8.96
N ALA A 15 1.42 6.40 -9.15
CA ALA A 15 1.78 5.06 -9.56
C ALA A 15 2.46 5.03 -10.94
N GLU A 16 1.96 5.82 -11.89
CA GLU A 16 2.56 5.96 -13.22
C GLU A 16 3.95 6.61 -13.16
N TRP A 17 4.12 7.70 -12.40
CA TRP A 17 5.41 8.36 -12.24
C TRP A 17 6.45 7.46 -11.57
N VAL A 18 6.06 6.71 -10.54
CA VAL A 18 6.96 5.76 -9.87
C VAL A 18 7.40 4.65 -10.84
N ALA A 19 6.48 4.07 -11.61
CA ALA A 19 6.81 3.06 -12.62
C ALA A 19 7.72 3.63 -13.71
N ALA A 20 7.42 4.83 -14.21
CA ALA A 20 8.22 5.54 -15.19
C ALA A 20 9.67 5.77 -14.70
N CYS A 21 9.84 6.32 -13.49
CA CYS A 21 11.17 6.59 -12.93
C CYS A 21 11.95 5.29 -12.66
N ARG A 22 11.28 4.23 -12.19
CA ARG A 22 11.92 2.92 -11.96
C ARG A 22 12.41 2.30 -13.26
N LEU A 23 11.60 2.29 -14.32
CA LEU A 23 12.01 1.82 -15.64
C LEU A 23 13.11 2.69 -16.23
N GLY A 24 12.95 4.02 -16.19
CA GLY A 24 13.93 4.98 -16.70
C GLY A 24 15.30 4.84 -16.03
N SER A 25 15.34 4.60 -14.72
CA SER A 25 16.58 4.36 -13.98
C SER A 25 17.35 3.11 -14.45
N ARG A 26 16.68 2.18 -15.13
CA ARG A 26 17.24 0.97 -15.72
C ARG A 26 17.41 1.09 -17.25
N GLY A 27 17.25 2.29 -17.81
CA GLY A 27 17.36 2.55 -19.25
C GLY A 27 16.19 2.05 -20.09
N ARG A 28 15.04 1.75 -19.48
CA ARG A 28 13.81 1.33 -20.19
C ARG A 28 12.87 2.51 -20.37
N SER A 29 12.10 2.47 -21.45
CA SER A 29 11.12 3.52 -21.77
C SER A 29 9.71 3.12 -21.35
N LEU A 30 8.77 4.07 -21.46
CA LEU A 30 7.34 3.82 -21.21
C LEU A 30 6.70 2.88 -22.23
N ALA A 31 7.39 2.59 -23.35
CA ALA A 31 6.94 1.62 -24.34
C ALA A 31 7.26 0.16 -23.94
N ASP A 32 8.02 -0.05 -22.86
CA ASP A 32 8.26 -1.38 -22.32
C ASP A 32 6.94 -1.96 -21.78
N SER A 33 6.64 -3.21 -22.12
CA SER A 33 5.40 -3.89 -21.70
C SER A 33 5.30 -4.00 -20.17
N ALA A 34 6.42 -3.94 -19.45
CA ALA A 34 6.45 -3.95 -18.00
C ALA A 34 5.83 -2.69 -17.37
N PHE A 35 5.74 -1.56 -18.09
CA PHE A 35 5.23 -0.30 -17.53
C PHE A 35 3.85 -0.45 -16.90
N SER A 36 2.90 -1.05 -17.63
CA SER A 36 1.54 -1.25 -17.14
C SER A 36 1.50 -2.14 -15.90
N THR A 37 2.32 -3.20 -15.87
CA THR A 37 2.39 -4.11 -14.72
C THR A 37 3.07 -3.47 -13.50
N GLU A 38 4.12 -2.66 -13.68
CA GLU A 38 4.75 -1.92 -12.57
C GLU A 38 3.79 -0.87 -12.00
N ALA A 39 3.09 -0.12 -12.85
CA ALA A 39 2.10 0.87 -12.40
C ALA A 39 0.96 0.19 -11.62
N ALA A 40 0.44 -0.95 -12.10
CA ALA A 40 -0.57 -1.72 -11.38
C ALA A 40 -0.07 -2.21 -10.01
N ALA A 41 1.15 -2.73 -9.93
CA ALA A 41 1.74 -3.18 -8.67
C ALA A 41 1.88 -2.04 -7.64
N VAL A 42 2.24 -0.82 -8.08
CA VAL A 42 2.28 0.35 -7.21
C VAL A 42 0.88 0.71 -6.71
N LYS A 43 -0.14 0.71 -7.58
CA LYS A 43 -1.54 0.94 -7.19
C LYS A 43 -2.00 -0.08 -6.13
N THR A 44 -1.66 -1.36 -6.29
CA THR A 44 -1.97 -2.41 -5.29
C THR A 44 -1.32 -2.11 -3.95
N LEU A 45 -0.05 -1.69 -3.93
CA LEU A 45 0.64 -1.32 -2.70
C LEU A 45 -0.05 -0.15 -1.98
N LEU A 46 -0.44 0.89 -2.72
CA LEU A 46 -1.15 2.04 -2.14
C LEU A 46 -2.49 1.62 -1.54
N ALA A 47 -3.23 0.75 -2.21
CA ALA A 47 -4.50 0.22 -1.70
C ALA A 47 -4.33 -0.55 -0.38
N LEU A 48 -3.24 -1.30 -0.21
CA LEU A 48 -2.92 -2.01 1.04
C LEU A 48 -2.55 -1.07 2.19
N GLN A 49 -2.05 0.12 1.89
CA GLN A 49 -1.70 1.14 2.89
C GLN A 49 -2.91 1.93 3.37
N ARG A 50 -4.06 1.81 2.69
CA ARG A 50 -5.29 2.48 3.13
C ARG A 50 -5.76 1.87 4.44
N PRO A 51 -6.09 2.69 5.46
CA PRO A 51 -6.72 2.20 6.66
C PRO A 51 -7.98 1.42 6.28
N GLN A 52 -8.01 0.12 6.58
CA GLN A 52 -9.20 -0.68 6.39
C GLN A 52 -10.21 -0.29 7.49
N PRO A 53 -11.38 0.28 7.15
CA PRO A 53 -12.35 0.71 8.15
C PRO A 53 -12.87 -0.45 9.02
N GLU A 54 -12.82 -1.70 8.53
CA GLU A 54 -13.22 -2.92 9.25
C GLU A 54 -12.10 -3.62 10.03
N ALA A 55 -10.85 -3.13 9.97
CA ALA A 55 -9.83 -3.55 10.93
C ALA A 55 -10.05 -2.89 12.31
N ALA A 56 -11.20 -2.22 12.51
CA ALA A 56 -11.81 -2.09 13.82
C ALA A 56 -12.15 -3.51 14.31
N LEU A 57 -11.15 -4.17 14.91
CA LEU A 57 -11.24 -5.34 15.79
C LEU A 57 -12.70 -5.73 16.00
N HIS A 58 -13.23 -6.63 15.17
CA HIS A 58 -14.47 -7.30 15.50
C HIS A 58 -14.19 -7.96 16.85
N LYS A 59 -14.64 -7.34 17.94
CA LYS A 59 -14.42 -7.79 19.32
C LYS A 59 -14.98 -9.21 19.58
N HIS A 60 -15.54 -9.85 18.55
CA HIS A 60 -16.33 -11.07 18.61
C HIS A 60 -15.94 -12.11 17.55
N SER A 61 -14.85 -11.94 16.78
CA SER A 61 -14.49 -12.91 15.72
C SER A 61 -13.35 -13.86 16.06
N VAL A 62 -12.87 -13.89 17.31
CA VAL A 62 -11.97 -14.97 17.75
C VAL A 62 -12.74 -15.93 18.65
N PRO A 63 -13.27 -17.05 18.11
CA PRO A 63 -14.19 -17.97 18.82
C PRO A 63 -13.56 -18.73 20.01
N HIS A 64 -12.37 -18.31 20.47
CA HIS A 64 -11.65 -18.90 21.59
C HIS A 64 -11.08 -17.88 22.59
N LEU A 65 -11.24 -16.56 22.34
CA LEU A 65 -10.81 -15.52 23.28
C LEU A 65 -11.92 -15.03 24.22
N ASP A 66 -13.12 -15.61 24.15
CA ASP A 66 -14.25 -15.24 25.03
C ASP A 66 -13.92 -15.37 26.52
N HIS A 67 -12.92 -16.19 26.88
CA HIS A 67 -12.46 -16.39 28.25
C HIS A 67 -11.45 -15.34 28.75
N LEU A 68 -10.97 -14.44 27.89
CA LEU A 68 -10.02 -13.40 28.25
C LEU A 68 -10.76 -12.11 28.61
N GLN A 69 -11.58 -12.20 29.65
CA GLN A 69 -12.25 -11.02 30.19
C GLN A 69 -11.28 -10.26 31.14
N PRO A 70 -11.22 -8.91 31.10
CA PRO A 70 -10.33 -8.12 31.96
C PRO A 70 -10.46 -8.45 33.45
N GLU A 71 -11.67 -8.80 33.89
CA GLU A 71 -12.00 -9.25 35.24
C GLU A 71 -11.29 -10.53 35.67
N ASN A 72 -10.86 -11.40 34.74
CA ASN A 72 -10.13 -12.63 35.06
C ASN A 72 -8.67 -12.38 35.47
N TYR A 73 -8.21 -11.12 35.40
CA TYR A 73 -6.83 -10.71 35.71
C TYR A 73 -6.75 -9.73 36.89
N LEU A 74 -7.86 -9.47 37.58
CA LEU A 74 -7.86 -8.69 38.81
C LEU A 74 -7.59 -9.65 39.99
N ALA A 75 -6.58 -9.29 40.79
CA ALA A 75 -6.12 -10.07 41.96
C ALA A 75 -7.10 -10.04 43.13
#